data_AF-A0A923MKV3-F1
#
_entry.id   AF-A0A923MKV3-F1
#
_cell.length_a   1.000
_cell.length_b   1.000
_cell.length_c   1.000
_cell.angle_alpha   90.00
_cell.angle_beta   90.00
_cell.angle_gamma   90.00
#
_symmetry.space_group_name_H-M   'P 1'
#
loop_
_entity.id
_entity.type
_entity.pdbx_description
1 polymer ?
#
loop_
_entity_poly.entity_id
_entity_poly.type
_entity_poly.pdbx_seq_one_letter_code
_entity_poly.pdbx_strand_id
1 'polypeptide(L)' 'MNKLTPLKKQAKRAQRAFYTKQRGSWNGLCPVTKRIESGKTYCRAKSKRELLRDTNKGV' A
#
# COMPACT_ATOMS: atom_id res chain seq x y z
N MET A 1 20.26 -37.36 -10.05
CA MET A 1 20.65 -36.83 -8.72
C MET A 1 20.48 -35.31 -8.72
N ASN A 2 19.41 -34.80 -8.09
CA ASN A 2 19.23 -33.35 -7.93
C ASN A 2 20.35 -32.85 -7.02
N LYS A 3 21.33 -32.15 -7.60
CA LYS A 3 22.40 -31.53 -6.83
C LYS A 3 21.77 -30.50 -5.91
N LEU A 4 21.76 -30.77 -4.61
CA LEU A 4 21.34 -29.81 -3.59
C LEU A 4 22.40 -28.73 -3.49
N THR A 5 22.41 -27.80 -4.43
CA THR A 5 23.30 -26.65 -4.38
C THR A 5 22.82 -25.73 -3.26
N PRO A 6 23.64 -25.45 -2.23
CA PRO A 6 23.26 -24.53 -1.17
C PRO A 6 22.82 -23.19 -1.76
N LEU A 7 21.78 -22.57 -1.19
CA LEU A 7 21.15 -21.36 -1.74
C LEU A 7 22.16 -20.24 -2.08
N LYS A 8 23.15 -20.03 -1.19
CA LYS A 8 24.21 -19.02 -1.38
C LYS A 8 25.09 -19.27 -2.61
N LYS A 9 25.18 -20.51 -3.09
CA LYS A 9 25.98 -20.95 -4.24
C LYS A 9 25.16 -21.01 -5.54
N GLN A 10 23.87 -20.69 -5.50
CA GLN A 10 23.02 -20.67 -6.69
C GLN A 10 23.17 -19.34 -7.45
N ALA A 11 22.82 -19.33 -8.74
CA ALA A 11 22.75 -18.08 -9.51
C ALA A 11 21.72 -17.12 -8.91
N LYS A 12 21.93 -15.80 -9.06
CA LYS A 12 21.05 -14.74 -8.53
C LYS A 12 19.56 -14.95 -8.91
N ARG A 13 19.29 -15.46 -10.12
CA ARG A 13 17.92 -15.76 -10.59
C ARG A 13 17.24 -16.86 -9.76
N ALA A 14 17.98 -17.93 -9.45
CA ALA A 14 17.46 -19.05 -8.66
C ALA A 14 17.21 -18.64 -7.20
N GLN A 15 18.13 -17.86 -6.62
CA GLN A 15 17.96 -17.29 -5.28
C GLN A 15 16.69 -16.42 -5.20
N ARG A 16 16.48 -15.54 -6.19
CA ARG A 16 15.27 -14.70 -6.28
C ARG A 16 14.01 -15.55 -6.33
N ALA A 17 13.95 -16.57 -7.19
CA ALA A 17 12.79 -17.45 -7.30
C ALA A 17 12.48 -18.19 -5.98
N PHE A 18 13.51 -18.63 -5.26
CA PHE A 18 13.36 -19.24 -3.93
C PHE A 18 12.72 -18.26 -2.93
N TYR A 19 13.27 -17.05 -2.79
CA TYR A 19 12.73 -16.05 -1.87
C TYR A 19 11.37 -15.49 -2.31
N THR A 20 11.07 -15.43 -3.61
CA THR A 20 9.74 -15.05 -4.11
C THR A 20 8.70 -16.10 -3.75
N LYS A 21 9.04 -17.39 -3.75
CA LYS A 21 8.16 -18.47 -3.29
C LYS A 21 7.94 -18.44 -1.77
N GLN A 22 8.97 -18.10 -1.01
CA GLN A 22 8.90 -17.98 0.46
C GLN A 22 8.21 -16.71 0.93
N ARG A 23 8.35 -15.62 0.18
CA ARG A 23 7.56 -14.43 0.43
C ARG A 23 6.11 -14.78 0.14
N GLY A 24 5.33 -14.92 1.20
CA GLY A 24 3.90 -14.73 1.09
C GLY A 24 3.69 -13.39 0.40
N SER A 25 2.78 -13.35 -0.57
CA SER A 25 2.09 -12.08 -0.81
C SER A 25 1.62 -11.55 0.55
N TRP A 26 1.34 -10.26 0.67
CA TRP A 26 0.68 -9.72 1.87
C TRP A 26 -0.76 -10.30 2.04
N ASN A 27 -1.03 -11.55 1.65
CA ASN A 27 -2.33 -12.18 1.51
C ASN A 27 -3.31 -11.27 0.75
N GLY A 28 -2.84 -10.64 -0.34
CA GLY A 28 -3.64 -9.69 -1.10
C GLY A 28 -3.83 -8.30 -0.45
N LEU A 29 -3.23 -8.03 0.72
CA LEU A 29 -3.17 -6.67 1.25
C LEU A 29 -2.23 -5.82 0.39
N CYS A 30 -2.82 -4.88 -0.35
CA CYS A 30 -2.08 -3.75 -0.85
C CYS A 30 -1.63 -2.92 0.38
N PRO A 31 -0.33 -2.58 0.54
CA PRO A 31 0.11 -1.68 1.61
C PRO A 31 -0.53 -0.28 1.51
N VAL A 32 -1.28 -0.01 0.44
CA VAL A 32 -2.25 1.09 0.34
C VAL A 32 -3.52 0.68 1.10
N THR A 33 -3.43 0.52 2.42
CA THR A 33 -4.59 0.34 3.31
C THR A 33 -5.48 1.59 3.39
N LYS A 34 -5.12 2.66 2.67
CA LYS A 34 -5.96 3.84 2.46
C LYS A 34 -6.21 4.06 0.98
N ARG A 35 -6.95 3.16 0.33
CA ARG A 35 -7.57 3.51 -0.95
C ARG A 35 -8.70 4.50 -0.62
N ILE A 36 -8.44 5.79 -0.77
CA ILE A 36 -9.46 6.82 -0.59
C ILE A 36 -10.56 6.54 -1.62
N GLU A 37 -11.76 6.20 -1.15
CA GLU A 37 -12.89 5.76 -1.98
C GLU A 37 -13.22 6.77 -3.10
N SER A 38 -13.02 8.07 -2.83
CA SER A 38 -12.99 9.08 -3.88
C SER A 38 -12.02 10.21 -3.52
N GLY A 39 -11.19 10.64 -4.48
CA GLY A 39 -10.32 11.83 -4.31
C GLY A 39 -11.10 13.14 -4.11
N LYS A 40 -12.43 13.09 -4.11
CA LYS A 40 -13.35 14.22 -3.90
C LYS A 40 -14.00 14.21 -2.51
N THR A 41 -13.85 13.15 -1.72
CA THR A 41 -14.51 13.02 -0.41
C THR A 41 -14.00 14.08 0.57
N TYR A 42 -12.70 14.39 0.54
CA TYR A 42 -12.11 15.43 1.38
C TYR A 42 -11.54 16.58 0.53
N CYS A 43 -12.20 17.73 0.58
CA CYS A 43 -11.69 18.98 0.01
C CYS A 43 -11.55 20.02 1.11
N ARG A 44 -10.31 20.26 1.54
CA ARG A 44 -9.99 21.21 2.64
C ARG A 44 -10.57 22.61 2.42
N ALA A 45 -10.58 23.08 1.17
CA ALA A 45 -11.15 24.39 0.82
C ALA A 45 -12.67 24.44 1.03
N LYS A 46 -13.39 23.35 0.71
CA LYS A 46 -14.82 23.23 0.94
C LYS A 46 -15.14 23.20 2.44
N SER A 47 -14.44 22.36 3.20
CA SER A 47 -14.61 22.27 4.66
C SER A 47 -14.32 23.59 5.37
N LYS A 48 -13.26 24.31 4.95
CA LYS A 48 -12.96 25.65 5.49
C LYS A 48 -14.09 26.65 5.20
N ARG A 49 -14.67 26.62 3.99
CA ARG A 49 -15.78 27.50 3.62
C ARG A 49 -17.06 27.20 4.41
N GLU A 50 -17.37 25.92 4.62
CA GLU A 50 -18.52 25.50 5.42
C GLU A 50 -18.38 25.96 6.88
N LEU A 51 -17.22 25.73 7.49
CA LEU A 51 -16.94 26.22 8.85
C LEU A 51 -17.12 27.75 8.96
N LEU A 52 -16.59 28.52 8.02
CA LEU A 52 -16.75 29.98 8.02
C LEU A 52 -18.20 30.43 7.80
N ARG A 53 -18.98 29.69 7.01
CA ARG A 53 -20.42 29.98 6.83
C ARG A 53 -21.19 29.70 8.12
N ASP A 54 -20.87 28.61 8.81
CA ASP A 54 -21.57 28.24 10.04
C ASP A 54 -21.19 29.16 11.20
N THR A 55 -19.94 29.64 11.28
CA THR A 55 -19.56 30.70 12.24
C THR A 55 -20.29 32.01 11.97
N ASN A 56 -20.56 32.33 10.71
CA ASN A 56 -21.23 33.58 10.32
C ASN A 56 -22.77 33.49 10.34
N LYS A 57 -23.35 32.29 10.47
CA LYS A 57 -24.82 32.09 10.62
C LYS A 57 -25.31 32.30 12.06
N GLY A 58 -24.38 32.36 13.02
CA GLY A 58 -24.68 32.60 14.43
C GLY A 58 -24.46 34.05 14.89
N VAL A 59 -24.30 34.98 13.94
CA VAL A 59 -24.24 36.44 14.16
C VAL A 59 -25.47 37.07 13.54
#